data_AF-A0A1G1YNY2-F1
#
_entry.id   AF-A0A1G1YNY2-F1
#
_cell.length_a   1.000
_cell.length_b   1.000
_cell.length_c   1.000
_cell.angle_alpha   90.00
_cell.angle_beta   90.00
_cell.angle_gamma   90.00
#
_symmetry.space_group_name_H-M   'P 1'
#
loop_
_entity.id
_entity.type
_entity.pdbx_description
1 polymer ?
#
loop_
_entity_poly.entity_id
_entity_poly.type
_entity_poly.pdbx_seq_one_letter_code
_entity_poly.pdbx_strand_id
1 'polypeptide(L)' 'MGIPLAFFYYLYLLAVGVFLLFTLFNVYHLIRFGFLNLTNIIVTAFFIGVSIMILLISWQAINQFNWNQMIILTPITTL' A
#
# COMPACT_ATOMS: atom_id res chain seq x y z
N MET A 1 -10.26 -20.23 -18.77
CA MET A 1 -10.68 -19.72 -17.44
C MET A 1 -9.74 -18.58 -17.05
N GLY A 2 -10.23 -17.55 -16.35
CA GLY A 2 -9.43 -16.38 -15.99
C GLY A 2 -9.63 -15.95 -14.55
N ILE A 3 -8.64 -15.25 -14.00
CA ILE A 3 -8.71 -14.66 -12.66
C ILE A 3 -9.02 -13.16 -12.83
N PRO A 4 -10.06 -12.63 -12.16
CA PRO A 4 -10.32 -11.19 -12.17
C PRO A 4 -9.14 -10.44 -11.55
N LEU A 5 -8.67 -9.36 -12.20
CA LEU A 5 -7.59 -8.52 -11.69
C LEU A 5 -7.93 -7.95 -10.30
N ALA A 6 -9.22 -7.75 -10.00
CA ALA A 6 -9.74 -7.38 -8.69
C ALA A 6 -9.23 -8.28 -7.54
N PHE A 7 -8.92 -9.56 -7.79
CA PHE A 7 -8.36 -10.43 -6.75
C PHE A 7 -7.03 -9.88 -6.20
N PHE A 8 -6.13 -9.46 -7.08
CA PHE A 8 -4.84 -8.88 -6.69
C PHE A 8 -4.99 -7.51 -6.03
N TYR A 9 -6.01 -6.75 -6.45
CA TYR A 9 -6.35 -5.48 -5.81
C TYR A 9 -6.72 -5.65 -4.35
N TYR A 10 -7.59 -6.61 -4.02
CA TYR A 10 -7.96 -6.86 -2.62
C TYR A 10 -6.78 -7.34 -1.78
N LEU A 11 -5.91 -8.18 -2.33
CA LEU A 11 -4.69 -8.62 -1.65
C LEU A 11 -3.75 -7.42 -1.38
N TYR A 12 -3.61 -6.52 -2.35
CA TYR A 12 -2.87 -5.28 -2.20
C TYR A 12 -3.47 -4.38 -1.10
N LEU A 13 -4.80 -4.19 -1.09
CA LEU A 13 -5.48 -3.41 -0.05
C LEU A 13 -5.28 -4.00 1.35
N LEU A 14 -5.26 -5.33 1.48
CA LEU A 14 -4.97 -6.00 2.75
C LEU A 14 -3.54 -5.66 3.21
N ALA A 15 -2.56 -5.73 2.32
CA ALA A 15 -1.18 -5.35 2.63
C ALA A 15 -1.07 -3.88 3.06
N VAL A 16 -1.76 -2.97 2.37
CA VAL A 16 -1.85 -1.55 2.77
C VAL A 16 -2.50 -1.38 4.14
N GLY A 17 -3.57 -2.12 4.42
CA GLY A 17 -4.23 -2.10 5.73
C GLY A 17 -3.30 -2.52 6.85
N VAL A 18 -2.55 -3.60 6.67
CA VAL A 18 -1.53 -4.06 7.62
C VAL A 18 -0.45 -2.99 7.80
N PHE A 19 0.07 -2.43 6.71
CA PHE A 19 1.07 -1.35 6.75
C PHE A 19 0.57 -0.13 7.54
N LEU A 20 -0.68 0.30 7.33
CA LEU A 20 -1.28 1.43 8.05
C LEU A 20 -1.42 1.14 9.56
N LEU A 21 -1.83 -0.07 9.92
CA LEU A 21 -1.90 -0.48 11.33
C LEU A 21 -0.53 -0.43 11.99
N PHE A 22 0.49 -1.02 11.38
CA PHE A 22 1.86 -0.96 11.91
C PHE A 22 2.41 0.47 11.97
N THR A 23 2.09 1.30 10.98
CA THR A 23 2.45 2.73 10.98
C THR A 23 1.82 3.46 12.16
N LEU A 24 0.54 3.24 12.44
CA LEU A 24 -0.13 3.81 13.61
C LEU A 24 0.50 3.34 14.92
N PHE A 25 0.80 2.04 15.04
CA PHE A 25 1.51 1.50 16.21
C PHE A 25 2.88 2.15 16.41
N ASN A 26 3.66 2.32 15.33
CA ASN A 26 5.00 2.91 15.40
C ASN A 26 4.92 4.39 15.81
N VAL A 27 4.00 5.16 15.23
CA VAL A 27 3.80 6.57 15.57
C VAL A 27 3.34 6.70 17.03
N TYR A 28 2.37 5.86 17.44
CA TYR A 28 1.91 5.83 18.83
C TYR A 28 3.04 5.47 19.80
N HIS A 29 3.82 4.44 19.48
CA HIS A 29 4.94 4.00 20.31
C HIS A 29 5.98 5.11 20.46
N LEU A 30 6.28 5.82 19.36
CA LEU A 30 7.22 6.94 19.40
C LEU A 30 6.70 8.13 20.22
N ILE A 31 5.41 8.46 20.11
CA ILE A 31 4.80 9.55 20.91
C ILE A 31 4.77 9.21 22.40
N ARG A 32 4.47 7.95 22.76
CA ARG A 32 4.28 7.54 24.15
C ARG A 32 5.56 7.11 24.87
N PHE A 33 6.45 6.42 24.17
CA PHE A 33 7.64 5.78 24.74
C PHE A 33 8.95 6.26 24.10
N GLY A 34 8.87 6.99 22.98
CA GLY A 34 10.04 7.52 22.31
C GLY A 34 10.62 8.74 23.02
N PHE A 35 11.93 8.88 22.94
CA PHE A 35 12.60 10.11 23.36
C PHE A 35 12.34 11.20 22.32
N LEU A 36 11.82 12.34 22.76
CA LEU A 36 11.58 13.53 21.92
C LEU A 36 12.89 14.29 21.64
N ASN A 37 13.84 13.62 21.00
CA ASN A 37 15.04 14.25 20.46
C ASN A 37 14.78 14.69 19.01
N LEU A 38 15.42 15.78 18.58
CA LEU A 38 15.28 16.37 17.25
C LEU A 38 15.49 15.34 16.13
N THR A 39 16.48 14.45 16.27
CA THR A 39 16.73 13.37 15.31
C THR A 39 15.52 12.44 15.16
N ASN A 40 14.88 12.04 16.25
CA ASN A 40 13.72 11.15 16.21
C ASN A 40 12.51 11.84 15.56
N ILE A 41 12.34 13.14 15.82
CA ILE A 41 11.28 13.94 15.20
C ILE A 41 11.49 14.00 13.67
N ILE A 42 12.70 14.30 13.21
CA ILE A 42 13.03 14.39 11.79
C ILE A 42 12.84 13.05 11.09
N VAL A 43 13.38 11.96 11.67
CA VAL A 43 13.27 10.62 11.08
C VAL A 43 11.81 10.17 11.00
N THR A 44 11.02 10.44 12.04
CA THR A 44 9.59 10.10 12.03
C THR A 44 8.81 10.92 11.03
N ALA A 45 9.06 12.24 10.96
CA ALA A 45 8.42 13.12 9.98
C ALA A 45 8.75 12.68 8.54
N PHE A 46 10.01 12.32 8.28
CA PHE A 46 10.44 11.78 7.00
C PHE A 46 9.74 10.46 6.66
N PHE A 47 9.69 9.52 7.60
CA PHE A 47 8.97 8.25 7.43
C PHE A 47 7.48 8.46 7.11
N ILE A 48 6.79 9.33 7.86
CA ILE A 48 5.38 9.66 7.60
C ILE A 48 5.23 10.31 6.22
N GLY A 49 6.09 11.27 5.87
CA GLY A 49 6.05 11.96 4.58
C GLY A 49 6.22 11.01 3.40
N VAL A 50 7.21 10.11 3.46
CA VAL A 50 7.43 9.08 2.44
C VAL A 50 6.24 8.12 2.36
N SER A 51 5.68 7.72 3.50
CA SER A 51 4.50 6.85 3.55
C SER A 51 3.30 7.48 2.87
N ILE A 52 3.03 8.77 3.14
CA ILE A 52 1.96 9.53 2.49
C ILE A 52 2.22 9.64 0.98
N MET A 53 3.44 9.95 0.55
CA MET A 53 3.78 10.02 -0.87
C MET A 53 3.52 8.69 -1.58
N ILE A 54 3.94 7.56 -0.99
CA ILE A 54 3.71 6.22 -1.56
C ILE A 54 2.22 5.94 -1.70
N LEU A 55 1.41 6.28 -0.69
CA LEU A 55 -0.04 6.08 -0.73
C LEU A 55 -0.71 6.94 -1.81
N LEU A 56 -0.28 8.19 -1.98
CA LEU A 56 -0.80 9.09 -3.01
C LEU A 56 -0.44 8.61 -4.43
N ILE A 57 0.81 8.21 -4.65
CA ILE A 57 1.25 7.64 -5.93
C ILE A 57 0.46 6.37 -6.24
N SER A 58 0.31 5.49 -5.25
CA SER A 58 -0.47 4.27 -5.41
C SER A 58 -1.93 4.56 -5.76
N TRP A 59 -2.57 5.50 -5.07
CA TRP A 59 -3.94 5.92 -5.36
C TRP A 59 -4.11 6.38 -6.81
N GLN A 60 -3.18 7.21 -7.31
CA GLN A 60 -3.19 7.67 -8.69
C GLN A 60 -2.99 6.52 -9.69
N ALA A 61 -2.10 5.58 -9.40
CA ALA A 61 -1.84 4.43 -10.27
C ALA A 61 -3.04 3.48 -10.35
N ILE A 62 -3.67 3.18 -9.21
CA ILE A 62 -4.79 2.24 -9.09
C ILE A 62 -6.02 2.68 -9.90
N ASN A 63 -6.28 3.98 -9.97
CA ASN A 63 -7.44 4.52 -10.71
C ASN A 63 -7.32 4.37 -12.23
N GLN A 64 -6.15 4.01 -12.75
CA GLN A 64 -5.93 3.82 -14.19
C GLN A 64 -6.28 2.41 -14.67
N PHE A 65 -6.50 1.47 -13.75
CA PHE A 65 -6.74 0.06 -14.09
C PHE A 65 -8.23 -0.28 -14.12
N ASN A 66 -8.62 -1.05 -15.13
CA ASN A 66 -9.94 -1.68 -15.17
C ASN A 66 -9.93 -2.96 -14.33
N TRP A 67 -10.47 -2.88 -13.11
CA TRP A 67 -10.51 -4.02 -12.18
C TRP A 67 -11.44 -5.17 -12.61
N ASN A 68 -12.34 -4.91 -13.56
CA ASN A 68 -13.19 -5.95 -14.17
C ASN A 68 -12.43 -6.76 -15.24
N GLN A 69 -11.21 -6.37 -15.60
CA GLN A 69 -10.39 -7.10 -16.55
C GLN A 69 -10.04 -8.48 -16.00
N MET A 70 -10.20 -9.51 -16.85
CA MET A 70 -9.77 -10.87 -16.54
C MET A 70 -8.35 -11.12 -17.04
N ILE A 71 -7.53 -11.74 -16.20
CA ILE A 71 -6.25 -12.33 -16.59
C ILE A 71 -6.54 -13.70 -17.18
N ILE A 72 -6.24 -13.89 -18.46
CA ILE A 72 -6.45 -15.15 -19.17
C ILE A 72 -5.29 -16.11 -18.81
N LEU A 73 -5.63 -17.27 -18.25
CA LEU A 73 -4.63 -18.25 -17.77
C LEU A 73 -4.21 -19.27 -18.84
N THR A 74 -4.86 -19.31 -19.99
CA THR A 74 -4.62 -20.28 -21.07
C THR A 74 -4.05 -19.58 -22.30
N PRO A 75 -3.07 -20.17 -23.00
CA PRO A 75 -2.64 -19.65 -24.29
C PRO A 75 -3.84 -19.64 -25.25
N ILE A 76 -3.99 -18.55 -26.00
CA ILE A 76 -4.96 -18.45 -27.09
C ILE A 76 -4.48 -19.44 -28.15
N THR A 77 -5.05 -20.65 -28.18
CA THR A 77 -4.88 -21.55 -29.32
C THR A 77 -5.72 -20.97 -30.46
N THR A 78 -5.09 -20.18 -31.32
CA THR A 78 -5.66 -19.80 -32.62
C THR A 78 -5.79 -21.06 -33.47
N LEU A 79 -7.02 -21.53 -33.68
CA LEU A 79 -7.40 -22.43 -34.75
C LEU A 79 -8.33 -21.68 -35.71
#